data_AF-A0A925AGJ2-F1
#
_entry.id   AF-A0A925AGJ2-F1
#
_cell.length_a   1.000
_cell.length_b   1.000
_cell.length_c   1.000
_cell.angle_alpha   90.00
_cell.angle_beta   90.00
_cell.angle_gamma   90.00
#
_symmetry.space_group_name_H-M   'P 1'
#
loop_
_entity.id
_entity.type
_entity.pdbx_description
1 polymer ?
#
loop_
_entity_poly.entity_id
_entity_poly.type
_entity_poly.pdbx_seq_one_letter_code
_entity_poly.pdbx_strand_id
1 'polypeptide(L)'
;MKSIRLLTFLFLLSLFLFSQTACVYYQRYSMSNSRLQKINPEGLSIYLVDAAHPLTRGWYLSEPRFEKNSVSGFISRMAEVEILEASMLRGRADAQQSKNDILLYAKPQFAIALPDTATLTIQNTNLEKVEVCELNHVRTIGMPLLGCTGGLLLVYLISGGIE
;
A
#
# COMPACT_ATOMS: atom_id res chain seq x y z
N MET A 1 -11.99 14.11 -44.47
CA MET A 1 -12.56 13.09 -43.55
C MET A 1 -11.53 12.26 -42.77
N LYS A 2 -10.39 11.84 -43.34
CA LYS A 2 -9.36 11.06 -42.60
C LYS A 2 -8.68 11.83 -41.46
N SER A 3 -8.34 13.11 -41.68
CA SER A 3 -7.64 13.95 -40.70
C SER A 3 -8.45 14.25 -39.42
N ILE A 4 -9.75 14.54 -39.54
CA ILE A 4 -10.62 14.80 -38.37
C ILE A 4 -10.76 13.53 -37.51
N ARG A 5 -10.93 12.34 -38.12
CA ARG A 5 -11.02 11.07 -37.39
C ARG A 5 -9.72 10.73 -36.65
N LEU A 6 -8.57 11.00 -37.26
CA LEU A 6 -7.26 10.83 -36.63
C LEU A 6 -7.09 11.77 -35.44
N LEU A 7 -7.50 13.03 -35.58
CA LEU A 7 -7.43 14.04 -34.51
C LEU A 7 -8.33 13.65 -33.32
N THR A 8 -9.57 13.22 -33.59
CA THR A 8 -10.49 12.75 -32.52
C THR A 8 -9.94 11.51 -31.82
N PHE A 9 -9.30 10.60 -32.56
CA PHE A 9 -8.68 9.40 -32.00
C PHE A 9 -7.46 9.74 -31.12
N LEU A 10 -6.57 10.63 -31.59
CA LEU A 10 -5.43 11.11 -30.81
C LEU A 10 -5.87 11.84 -29.53
N PHE A 11 -6.95 12.62 -29.62
CA PHE A 11 -7.52 13.30 -28.46
C PHE A 11 -8.07 12.30 -27.43
N LEU A 12 -8.87 11.31 -27.85
CA LEU A 12 -9.38 10.25 -26.97
C LEU A 12 -8.27 9.38 -26.39
N LEU A 13 -7.24 9.06 -27.17
CA LEU A 13 -6.07 8.34 -26.70
C LEU A 13 -5.32 9.16 -25.63
N SER A 14 -5.11 10.46 -25.87
CA SER A 14 -4.46 11.33 -24.87
C SER A 14 -5.25 11.39 -23.56
N LEU A 15 -6.59 11.57 -23.64
CA LEU A 15 -7.48 11.55 -22.47
C LEU A 15 -7.40 10.22 -21.71
N PHE A 16 -7.39 9.10 -22.44
CA PHE A 16 -7.23 7.78 -21.83
C PHE A 16 -5.87 7.64 -21.13
N LEU A 17 -4.78 8.05 -21.76
CA LEU A 17 -3.44 8.00 -21.16
C LEU A 17 -3.30 8.92 -19.94
N PHE A 18 -3.85 10.15 -20.00
CA PHE A 18 -3.90 11.06 -18.85
C PHE A 18 -4.74 10.50 -17.68
N SER A 19 -5.79 9.73 -17.97
CA SER A 19 -6.60 9.09 -16.92
C SER A 19 -5.89 7.93 -16.22
N GLN A 20 -4.92 7.28 -16.88
CA GLN A 20 -4.19 6.14 -16.33
C GLN A 20 -2.97 6.58 -15.51
N THR A 21 -2.30 7.69 -15.88
CA THR A 21 -1.12 8.20 -15.16
C THR A 21 -1.46 8.89 -13.83
N ALA A 22 -2.72 9.25 -13.60
CA ALA A 22 -3.18 9.85 -12.35
C ALA A 22 -3.51 8.81 -11.24
N CYS A 23 -3.47 7.52 -11.56
CA CYS A 23 -3.87 6.45 -10.65
C CYS A 23 -2.66 5.72 -10.07
N VAL A 24 -2.28 6.06 -8.84
CA VAL A 24 -1.40 5.23 -8.03
C VAL A 24 -2.22 4.06 -7.48
N TYR A 25 -1.69 2.85 -7.53
CA TYR A 25 -2.31 1.67 -6.95
C TYR A 25 -1.45 1.14 -5.82
N TYR A 26 -2.08 0.80 -4.71
CA TYR A 26 -1.46 0.10 -3.58
C TYR A 26 -2.05 -1.30 -3.46
N GLN A 27 -1.24 -2.24 -2.96
CA GLN A 27 -1.71 -3.56 -2.55
C GLN A 27 -1.44 -3.76 -1.06
N ARG A 28 -2.40 -4.38 -0.39
CA ARG A 28 -2.24 -4.90 0.96
C ARG A 28 -2.10 -6.42 0.87
N TYR A 29 -1.06 -6.97 1.48
CA TYR A 29 -0.84 -8.40 1.51
C TYR A 29 -0.30 -8.84 2.87
N SER A 30 -0.57 -10.10 3.22
CA SER A 30 -0.02 -10.73 4.41
C SER A 30 1.44 -11.12 4.15
N MET A 31 2.35 -10.68 5.01
CA MET A 31 3.77 -11.00 4.97
C MET A 31 4.09 -12.08 6.02
N SER A 32 5.01 -12.98 5.69
CA SER A 32 5.53 -13.95 6.66
C SER A 32 6.43 -13.29 7.70
N ASN A 33 6.33 -13.72 8.97
CA ASN A 33 7.16 -13.19 10.07
C ASN A 33 8.67 -13.30 9.80
N SER A 34 9.12 -14.32 9.04
CA SER A 34 10.52 -14.49 8.64
C SER A 34 11.08 -13.37 7.75
N ARG A 35 10.21 -12.57 7.13
CA ARG A 35 10.58 -11.45 6.27
C ARG A 35 10.64 -10.11 7.01
N LEU A 36 10.14 -10.02 8.24
CA LEU A 36 10.17 -8.80 9.07
C LEU A 36 11.59 -8.23 9.22
N GLN A 37 12.59 -9.08 9.44
CA GLN A 37 13.99 -8.67 9.57
C GLN A 37 14.58 -8.00 8.31
N LYS A 38 13.91 -8.11 7.15
CA LYS A 38 14.35 -7.51 5.88
C LYS A 38 13.74 -6.14 5.64
N ILE A 39 12.86 -5.68 6.52
CA ILE A 39 12.18 -4.39 6.39
C ILE A 39 13.15 -3.29 6.82
N ASN A 40 13.40 -2.32 5.94
CA ASN A 40 14.01 -1.05 6.32
C ASN A 40 12.88 -0.12 6.83
N PRO A 41 12.87 0.28 8.11
CA PRO A 41 11.82 1.13 8.67
C PRO A 41 11.84 2.59 8.18
N GLU A 42 12.90 3.04 7.51
CA GLU A 42 13.02 4.42 7.05
C GLU A 42 11.88 4.81 6.09
N GLY A 43 11.12 5.85 6.47
CA GLY A 43 9.99 6.35 5.67
C GLY A 43 8.73 5.48 5.72
N LEU A 44 8.69 4.47 6.60
CA LEU A 44 7.52 3.62 6.82
C LEU A 44 6.78 4.04 8.09
N SER A 45 5.45 3.99 8.06
CA SER A 45 4.64 4.13 9.28
C SER A 45 4.27 2.75 9.79
N ILE A 46 4.55 2.47 11.05
CA ILE A 46 4.39 1.13 11.62
C ILE A 46 3.38 1.19 12.74
N TYR A 47 2.37 0.34 12.64
CA TYR A 47 1.25 0.30 13.55
C TYR A 47 1.17 -1.08 14.19
N LEU A 48 0.89 -1.10 15.47
CA LEU A 48 0.54 -2.30 16.22
C LEU A 48 -0.97 -2.30 16.40
N VAL A 49 -1.66 -3.34 15.96
CA VAL A 49 -3.12 -3.39 15.92
C VAL A 49 -3.60 -4.58 16.74
N ASP A 50 -4.62 -4.41 17.58
CA ASP A 50 -5.27 -5.52 18.25
C ASP A 50 -6.04 -6.36 17.21
N ALA A 51 -5.67 -7.63 17.06
CA ALA A 51 -6.33 -8.52 16.11
C ALA A 51 -7.83 -8.73 16.40
N ALA A 52 -8.27 -8.63 17.66
CA ALA A 52 -9.68 -8.73 18.02
C ALA A 52 -10.48 -7.46 17.69
N HIS A 53 -9.83 -6.28 17.73
CA HIS A 53 -10.47 -4.98 17.57
C HIS A 53 -9.72 -4.09 16.58
N PRO A 54 -9.54 -4.53 15.32
CA PRO A 54 -8.57 -3.92 14.42
C PRO A 54 -8.94 -2.50 13.99
N LEU A 55 -10.20 -2.10 14.15
CA LEU A 55 -10.71 -0.78 13.75
C LEU A 55 -10.77 0.24 14.89
N THR A 56 -10.61 -0.20 16.13
CA THR A 56 -10.79 0.65 17.33
C THR A 56 -9.59 0.58 18.28
N ARG A 57 -8.73 -0.43 18.15
CA ARG A 57 -7.59 -0.61 19.06
C ARG A 57 -6.29 -0.84 18.31
N GLY A 58 -5.40 0.15 18.38
CA GLY A 58 -4.00 0.01 18.01
C GLY A 58 -3.10 1.11 18.59
N TRP A 59 -1.83 1.05 18.20
CA TRP A 59 -0.75 1.92 18.64
C TRP A 59 0.13 2.26 17.44
N TYR A 60 0.71 3.45 17.46
CA TYR A 60 1.80 3.83 16.58
C TYR A 60 3.12 3.33 17.18
N LEU A 61 3.98 2.73 16.36
CA LEU A 61 5.28 2.21 16.77
C LEU A 61 6.38 3.13 16.22
N SER A 62 6.97 3.94 17.11
CA SER A 62 8.11 4.80 16.78
C SER A 62 9.44 4.09 17.03
N GLU A 63 10.44 4.48 16.24
CA GLU A 63 11.80 3.93 16.29
C GLU A 63 11.86 2.38 16.23
N PRO A 64 11.12 1.76 15.29
CA PRO A 64 11.03 0.31 15.22
C PRO A 64 12.37 -0.31 14.84
N ARG A 65 12.79 -1.33 15.59
CA ARG A 65 13.94 -2.19 15.26
C ARG A 65 13.44 -3.61 15.01
N PHE A 66 13.58 -4.05 13.77
CA PHE A 66 13.22 -5.40 13.34
C PHE A 66 14.39 -6.35 13.53
N GLU A 67 14.20 -7.34 14.40
CA GLU A 67 15.15 -8.41 14.66
C GLU A 67 14.58 -9.73 14.13
N LYS A 68 15.39 -10.79 14.17
CA LYS A 68 15.03 -12.11 13.60
C LYS A 68 13.70 -12.66 14.13
N ASN A 69 13.43 -12.47 15.43
CA ASN A 69 12.27 -13.03 16.12
C ASN A 69 11.46 -12.00 16.91
N SER A 70 11.80 -10.72 16.78
CA SER A 70 11.25 -9.66 17.61
C SER A 70 11.17 -8.34 16.87
N VAL A 71 10.25 -7.50 17.30
CA VAL A 71 10.18 -6.09 16.94
C VAL A 71 10.25 -5.28 18.22
N SER A 72 11.22 -4.40 18.34
CA SER A 72 11.29 -3.46 19.48
C SER A 72 11.00 -2.04 19.03
N GLY A 73 10.50 -1.23 19.95
CA GLY A 73 10.22 0.18 19.70
C GLY A 73 9.39 0.79 20.82
N PHE A 74 9.06 2.06 20.65
CA PHE A 74 8.15 2.77 21.54
C PHE A 74 6.75 2.78 20.94
N ILE A 75 5.78 2.29 21.70
CA ILE A 75 4.37 2.33 21.31
C ILE A 75 3.69 3.57 21.89
N SER A 76 2.79 4.17 21.12
CA SER A 76 1.86 5.20 21.58
C SER A 76 0.45 4.88 21.11
N ARG A 77 -0.50 4.88 22.04
CA ARG A 77 -1.91 4.63 21.77
C ARG A 77 -2.43 5.65 20.78
N MET A 78 -3.12 5.18 19.76
CA MET A 78 -3.76 6.02 18.76
C MET A 78 -5.23 6.21 19.08
N ALA A 79 -5.79 7.32 18.58
CA ALA A 79 -7.22 7.53 18.64
C ALA A 79 -7.95 6.52 17.75
N GLU A 80 -9.20 6.19 18.08
CA GLU A 80 -9.99 5.22 17.31
C GLU A 80 -10.13 5.62 15.83
N VAL A 81 -10.27 6.92 15.56
CA VAL A 81 -10.36 7.45 14.19
C VAL A 81 -9.07 7.21 13.40
N GLU A 82 -7.90 7.40 14.01
CA GLU A 82 -6.62 7.18 13.36
C GLU A 82 -6.39 5.68 13.08
N ILE A 83 -6.80 4.81 14.01
CA ILE A 83 -6.76 3.35 13.82
C ILE A 83 -7.72 2.90 12.74
N LEU A 84 -8.92 3.49 12.71
CA LEU A 84 -9.90 3.24 11.66
C LEU A 84 -9.27 3.53 10.31
N GLU A 85 -8.65 4.70 10.13
CA GLU A 85 -8.00 5.09 8.87
C GLU A 85 -6.85 4.13 8.49
N ALA A 86 -5.95 3.81 9.42
CA ALA A 86 -4.83 2.90 9.17
C ALA A 86 -5.30 1.46 8.83
N SER A 87 -6.36 1.00 9.48
CA SER A 87 -6.89 -0.36 9.33
C SER A 87 -7.89 -0.51 8.19
N MET A 88 -8.65 0.53 7.84
CA MET A 88 -9.70 0.49 6.81
C MET A 88 -9.19 0.60 5.38
N LEU A 89 -7.89 0.59 5.11
CA LEU A 89 -7.32 0.42 3.77
C LEU A 89 -7.81 -0.91 3.14
N ARG A 90 -9.04 -0.90 2.62
CA ARG A 90 -9.83 -2.02 2.08
C ARG A 90 -10.02 -1.79 0.58
N GLY A 91 -8.91 -1.72 -0.15
CA GLY A 91 -8.92 -1.88 -1.61
C GLY A 91 -9.54 -0.74 -2.43
N ARG A 92 -8.85 -0.45 -3.52
CA ARG A 92 -9.23 0.29 -4.75
C ARG A 92 -9.76 1.74 -4.68
N ALA A 93 -10.35 2.24 -3.61
CA ALA A 93 -10.89 3.61 -3.60
C ALA A 93 -9.95 4.67 -2.98
N ASP A 94 -9.06 4.30 -2.04
CA ASP A 94 -8.31 5.28 -1.21
C ASP A 94 -6.82 5.42 -1.58
N ALA A 95 -6.50 5.39 -2.87
CA ALA A 95 -5.10 5.43 -3.31
C ALA A 95 -4.45 6.83 -3.28
N GLN A 96 -5.14 7.85 -2.77
CA GLN A 96 -4.54 9.18 -2.57
C GLN A 96 -3.88 9.36 -1.19
N GLN A 97 -4.07 8.43 -0.23
CA GLN A 97 -3.58 8.62 1.14
C GLN A 97 -2.75 7.47 1.74
N SER A 98 -2.56 6.34 1.05
CA SER A 98 -1.79 5.22 1.61
C SER A 98 -0.29 5.53 1.63
N LYS A 99 0.20 5.92 2.81
CA LYS A 99 1.61 5.96 3.18
C LYS A 99 2.12 4.51 3.21
N ASN A 100 3.43 4.30 3.07
CA ASN A 100 4.02 2.95 3.09
C ASN A 100 3.89 2.36 4.50
N ASP A 101 2.76 1.70 4.75
CA ASP A 101 2.33 1.36 6.10
C ASP A 101 2.51 -0.13 6.38
N ILE A 102 2.91 -0.45 7.61
CA ILE A 102 3.01 -1.82 8.12
C ILE A 102 2.10 -1.97 9.32
N LEU A 103 1.22 -2.95 9.28
CA LEU A 103 0.34 -3.29 10.40
C LEU A 103 0.77 -4.64 10.99
N LEU A 104 1.23 -4.58 12.23
CA LEU A 104 1.55 -5.73 13.06
C LEU A 104 0.30 -6.07 13.87
N TYR A 105 -0.35 -7.20 13.57
CA TYR A 105 -1.53 -7.61 14.34
C TYR A 105 -1.08 -8.39 15.58
N ALA A 106 -1.23 -7.79 16.75
CA ALA A 106 -0.97 -8.40 18.03
C ALA A 106 -2.10 -9.38 18.39
N LYS A 107 -1.72 -10.54 18.93
CA LYS A 107 -2.68 -11.48 19.50
C LYS A 107 -3.48 -10.81 20.62
N PRO A 108 -4.79 -11.07 20.75
CA PRO A 108 -5.63 -10.37 21.73
C PRO A 108 -5.13 -10.49 23.17
N GLN A 109 -4.63 -11.66 23.56
CA GLN A 109 -4.08 -11.91 24.91
C GLN A 109 -2.89 -11.01 25.24
N PHE A 110 -2.06 -10.70 24.23
CA PHE A 110 -0.93 -9.78 24.39
C PHE A 110 -1.41 -8.33 24.33
N ALA A 111 -2.28 -8.00 23.38
CA ALA A 111 -2.79 -6.65 23.16
C ALA A 111 -3.55 -6.07 24.37
N ILE A 112 -4.27 -6.92 25.12
CA ILE A 112 -4.97 -6.51 26.34
C ILE A 112 -4.02 -5.95 27.40
N ALA A 113 -2.81 -6.52 27.51
CA ALA A 113 -1.81 -6.15 28.50
C ALA A 113 -0.92 -4.96 28.06
N LEU A 114 -1.10 -4.44 26.85
CA LEU A 114 -0.32 -3.32 26.36
C LEU A 114 -0.78 -2.00 27.01
N PRO A 115 0.14 -1.22 27.58
CA PRO A 115 -0.16 0.12 28.08
C PRO A 115 -0.41 1.09 26.93
N ASP A 116 -0.90 2.29 27.24
CA ASP A 116 -1.10 3.31 26.22
C ASP A 116 0.24 3.80 25.64
N THR A 117 1.28 3.93 26.46
CA THR A 117 2.63 4.30 26.00
C THR A 117 3.68 3.47 26.70
N ALA A 118 4.61 2.85 25.95
CA ALA A 118 5.74 2.13 26.51
C ALA A 118 6.82 1.79 25.47
N THR A 119 8.06 1.66 25.92
CA THR A 119 9.11 0.98 25.15
C THR A 119 9.03 -0.51 25.42
N LEU A 120 8.93 -1.32 24.37
CA LEU A 120 8.77 -2.77 24.52
C LEU A 120 9.38 -3.55 23.36
N THR A 121 9.54 -4.84 23.59
CA THR A 121 9.97 -5.82 22.59
C THR A 121 8.87 -6.85 22.39
N ILE A 122 8.29 -6.87 21.20
CA ILE A 122 7.23 -7.79 20.78
C ILE A 122 7.89 -9.01 20.16
N GLN A 123 7.68 -10.18 20.74
CA GLN A 123 8.09 -11.43 20.11
C GLN A 123 7.17 -11.75 18.93
N ASN A 124 7.71 -12.30 17.84
CA ASN A 124 6.94 -12.70 16.66
C ASN A 124 5.85 -13.75 16.99
N THR A 125 6.01 -14.49 18.08
CA THR A 125 5.00 -15.43 18.61
C THR A 125 3.74 -14.74 19.16
N ASN A 126 3.86 -13.46 19.54
CA ASN A 126 2.76 -12.62 20.00
C ASN A 126 2.06 -11.89 18.85
N LEU A 127 2.59 -11.99 17.63
CA LEU A 127 1.95 -11.50 16.42
C LEU A 127 1.09 -12.61 15.81
N GLU A 128 -0.10 -12.24 15.37
CA GLU A 128 -1.03 -13.12 14.66
C GLU A 128 -0.76 -13.09 13.15
N LYS A 129 -0.59 -11.88 12.61
CA LYS A 129 -0.24 -11.65 11.20
C LYS A 129 0.45 -10.30 11.03
N VAL A 130 1.12 -10.13 9.90
CA VAL A 130 1.73 -8.87 9.48
C VAL A 130 1.15 -8.51 8.13
N GLU A 131 0.61 -7.30 8.01
CA GLU A 131 0.15 -6.77 6.72
C GLU A 131 1.04 -5.62 6.31
N VAL A 132 1.42 -5.62 5.03
CA VAL A 132 2.22 -4.57 4.42
C VAL A 132 1.38 -3.92 3.33
N CYS A 133 1.33 -2.60 3.35
CA CYS A 133 0.75 -1.76 2.31
C CYS A 133 1.88 -1.21 1.45
N GLU A 134 2.01 -1.71 0.22
CA GLU A 134 3.04 -1.29 -0.72
C GLU A 134 2.44 -0.83 -2.05
N LEU A 135 3.19 -0.01 -2.78
CA LEU A 135 2.79 0.44 -4.11
C LEU A 135 2.81 -0.74 -5.09
N ASN A 136 1.68 -0.98 -5.76
CA ASN A 136 1.57 -1.97 -6.80
C ASN A 136 2.17 -1.42 -8.11
N HIS A 137 3.50 -1.55 -8.26
CA HIS A 137 4.23 -1.02 -9.42
C HIS A 137 3.70 -1.51 -10.76
N VAL A 138 3.20 -2.76 -10.84
CA VAL A 138 2.66 -3.32 -12.08
C VAL A 138 1.40 -2.58 -12.52
N ARG A 139 0.48 -2.30 -11.58
CA ARG A 139 -0.73 -1.53 -11.90
C ARG A 139 -0.46 -0.04 -12.06
N THR A 140 0.38 0.53 -11.20
CA THR A 140 0.70 1.96 -11.19
C THR A 140 1.51 2.40 -12.40
N ILE A 141 2.48 1.60 -12.85
CA ILE A 141 3.40 1.97 -13.92
C ILE A 141 3.18 1.08 -15.16
N GLY A 142 3.01 -0.23 -14.96
CA GLY A 142 2.92 -1.19 -16.06
C GLY A 142 1.68 -1.03 -16.93
N MET A 143 0.49 -0.80 -16.33
CA MET A 143 -0.75 -0.63 -17.09
C MET A 143 -0.75 0.65 -17.96
N PRO A 144 -0.33 1.82 -17.45
CA PRO A 144 -0.14 3.00 -18.30
C PRO A 144 0.86 2.78 -19.44
N LEU A 145 2.00 2.11 -19.17
CA LEU A 145 3.00 1.83 -20.21
C LEU A 145 2.47 0.93 -21.33
N LEU A 146 1.73 -0.13 -20.99
CA LEU A 146 1.07 -1.01 -21.97
C LEU A 146 0.00 -0.25 -22.77
N GLY A 147 -0.74 0.66 -22.12
CA GLY A 147 -1.69 1.54 -22.79
C GLY A 147 -1.01 2.47 -23.80
N CYS A 148 0.12 3.08 -23.43
CA CYS A 148 0.90 3.96 -24.31
C CYS A 148 1.45 3.20 -25.53
N THR A 149 2.08 2.03 -25.33
CA THR A 149 2.67 1.25 -26.42
C THR A 149 1.61 0.66 -27.34
N GLY A 150 0.51 0.13 -26.78
CA GLY A 150 -0.64 -0.33 -27.55
C GLY A 150 -1.29 0.79 -28.36
N GLY A 151 -1.42 1.98 -27.78
CA GLY A 151 -1.93 3.17 -28.46
C GLY A 151 -1.05 3.61 -29.64
N LEU A 152 0.28 3.65 -29.45
CA LEU A 152 1.24 3.99 -30.51
C LEU A 152 1.22 2.98 -31.66
N LEU A 153 1.14 1.68 -31.36
CA LEU A 153 1.00 0.63 -32.37
C LEU A 153 -0.29 0.80 -33.19
N LEU A 154 -1.39 1.12 -32.52
CA LEU A 154 -2.69 1.34 -33.17
C LEU A 154 -2.66 2.59 -34.08
N VAL A 155 -2.02 3.68 -33.63
CA VAL A 155 -1.78 4.87 -34.45
C VAL A 155 -0.93 4.53 -35.67
N TYR A 156 0.17 3.78 -35.50
CA TYR A 156 1.04 3.34 -36.58
C TYR A 156 0.28 2.54 -37.65
N LEU A 157 -0.51 1.55 -37.22
CA LEU A 157 -1.34 0.72 -38.10
C LEU A 157 -2.40 1.53 -38.85
N ILE A 158 -3.05 2.50 -38.19
CA ILE A 158 -4.06 3.36 -38.83
C ILE A 158 -3.42 4.38 -39.77
N SER A 159 -2.18 4.81 -39.50
CA SER A 159 -1.43 5.76 -40.34
C SER A 159 -0.84 5.14 -41.61
N GLY A 160 -0.96 3.83 -41.80
CA GLY A 160 -0.54 3.15 -43.03
C GLY A 160 0.89 2.62 -43.02
N GLY A 161 1.48 2.33 -41.86
CA GLY A 161 2.85 1.79 -41.73
C GLY A 161 3.05 0.33 -42.20
N ILE A 162 2.18 -0.19 -43.07
CA ILE A 162 2.38 -1.45 -43.78
C ILE A 162 2.34 -1.10 -45.27
N GLU A 163 3.50 -0.78 -45.81
CA GLU A 163 3.85 -0.97 -47.22
C GLU A 163 4.85 -2.14 -47.29
#